data_AF-A0A133NEW3-F1
#
_entry.id   AF-A0A133NEW3-F1
#
_cell.length_a   1.000
_cell.length_b   1.000
_cell.length_c   1.000
_cell.angle_alpha   90.00
_cell.angle_beta   90.00
_cell.angle_gamma   90.00
#
_symmetry.space_group_name_H-M   'P 1'
#
loop_
_entity.id
_entity.type
_entity.pdbx_description
1 polymer ?
#
loop_
_entity_poly.entity_id
_entity_poly.type
_entity_poly.pdbx_seq_one_letter_code
_entity_poly.pdbx_strand_id
1 'polypeptide(L)'
;MKRIGIGLSDFKHLIEEDFYYFDKTNFIEQVIQDGAQVKLFTRPRRFGKTLNMSMLKYFFDIKEAEENRKLFKNLYIEKTESFKEQGQYPVVFLSLKDLKATTWEEMEKDIKSTIASLFLEYEDLYYELGEFDKPLFKKIAIKEVDIENLKDSLKVLVKILYKKYNEKVVVLIDEYDSPLVSAYINGYYEKVKNFFKTFYSTVLKDNTCLQMGVLTGIIRVIKAGIFSDLNNLRTYTILSDDYTDSYGLTEKEVEKSLKDYGLEYEISKVKDWYDGYKFGDSEVYNPWSIINFLRFK
;
A
#
# COMPACT_ATOMS: atom_id res chain seq x y z
N MET A 1 18.36 -22.88 -8.07
CA MET A 1 17.16 -22.46 -7.33
C MET A 1 17.35 -21.01 -6.92
N LYS A 2 16.31 -20.18 -7.04
CA LYS A 2 16.39 -18.78 -6.59
C LYS A 2 16.50 -18.70 -5.07
N ARG A 3 17.10 -17.63 -4.53
CA ARG A 3 17.15 -17.39 -3.09
C ARG A 3 15.75 -17.06 -2.57
N ILE A 4 15.45 -17.38 -1.31
CA ILE A 4 14.17 -17.04 -0.69
C ILE A 4 14.32 -15.75 0.12
N GLY A 5 13.55 -14.72 -0.25
CA GLY A 5 13.53 -13.43 0.43
C GLY A 5 12.62 -13.43 1.65
N ILE A 6 13.18 -13.61 2.85
CA ILE A 6 12.38 -13.55 4.10
C ILE A 6 12.28 -12.11 4.59
N GLY A 7 11.04 -11.68 4.86
CA GLY A 7 10.78 -10.35 5.40
C GLY A 7 10.94 -9.22 4.38
N LEU A 8 11.10 -9.55 3.10
CA LEU A 8 11.12 -8.55 2.05
C LEU A 8 9.71 -8.02 1.80
N SER A 9 9.58 -6.70 1.81
CA SER A 9 8.34 -5.98 1.51
C SER A 9 8.50 -4.99 0.35
N ASP A 10 9.70 -4.92 -0.23
CA ASP A 10 10.01 -4.06 -1.35
C ASP A 10 10.08 -4.88 -2.64
N PHE A 11 9.20 -4.57 -3.59
CA PHE A 11 9.08 -5.29 -4.85
C PHE A 11 10.33 -5.12 -5.73
N LYS A 12 10.89 -3.91 -5.83
CA LYS A 12 12.09 -3.63 -6.63
C LYS A 12 13.26 -4.46 -6.14
N HIS A 13 13.54 -4.43 -4.84
CA HIS A 13 14.60 -5.23 -4.23
C HIS A 13 14.39 -6.73 -4.44
N LEU A 14 13.14 -7.22 -4.33
CA LEU A 14 12.82 -8.62 -4.56
C LEU A 14 13.20 -9.08 -5.98
N ILE A 15 12.87 -8.26 -6.99
CA ILE A 15 13.14 -8.57 -8.40
C ILE A 15 14.61 -8.39 -8.76
N GLU A 16 15.24 -7.28 -8.35
CA GLU A 16 16.63 -6.95 -8.70
C GLU A 16 17.64 -7.94 -8.11
N GLU A 17 17.39 -8.46 -6.90
CA GLU A 17 18.24 -9.46 -6.23
C GLU A 17 17.94 -10.91 -6.64
N ASP A 18 17.07 -11.11 -7.63
CA ASP A 18 16.62 -12.39 -8.17
C ASP A 18 16.13 -13.38 -7.08
N PHE A 19 15.34 -12.87 -6.13
CA PHE A 19 14.66 -13.72 -5.16
C PHE A 19 13.51 -14.50 -5.81
N TYR A 20 13.10 -15.60 -5.20
CA TYR A 20 11.93 -16.36 -5.61
C TYR A 20 10.67 -15.50 -5.41
N TYR A 21 9.94 -15.27 -6.51
CA TYR A 21 8.76 -14.40 -6.56
C TYR A 21 7.53 -15.19 -6.97
N PHE A 22 6.46 -15.05 -6.19
CA PHE A 22 5.12 -15.47 -6.59
C PHE A 22 4.49 -14.31 -7.37
N ASP A 23 4.33 -14.48 -8.68
CA ASP A 23 3.87 -13.40 -9.54
C ASP A 23 2.42 -12.99 -9.26
N LYS A 24 2.25 -11.87 -8.55
CA LYS A 24 0.96 -11.23 -8.24
C LYS A 24 0.65 -10.04 -9.12
N THR A 25 1.33 -9.86 -10.24
CA THR A 25 1.17 -8.65 -11.07
C THR A 25 -0.21 -8.55 -11.75
N ASN A 26 -1.01 -9.61 -11.79
CA ASN A 26 -2.44 -9.54 -12.11
C ASN A 26 -3.22 -8.55 -11.20
N PHE A 27 -2.75 -8.34 -9.97
CA PHE A 27 -3.33 -7.34 -9.06
C PHE A 27 -3.35 -5.94 -9.66
N ILE A 28 -2.33 -5.56 -10.44
CA ILE A 28 -2.25 -4.24 -11.10
C ILE A 28 -3.42 -4.09 -12.08
N GLU A 29 -3.63 -5.09 -12.94
CA GLU A 29 -4.72 -5.09 -13.93
C GLU A 29 -6.08 -5.02 -13.23
N GLN A 30 -6.31 -5.83 -12.19
CA GLN A 30 -7.54 -5.78 -11.41
C GLN A 30 -7.77 -4.41 -10.74
N VAL A 31 -6.71 -3.72 -10.29
CA VAL A 31 -6.83 -2.37 -9.70
C VAL A 31 -7.16 -1.30 -10.75
N ILE A 32 -6.61 -1.42 -11.96
CA ILE A 32 -6.87 -0.51 -13.09
C ILE A 32 -8.31 -0.66 -13.58
N GLN A 33 -8.80 -1.89 -13.70
CA GLN A 33 -10.13 -2.18 -14.25
C GLN A 33 -11.26 -1.93 -13.25
N ASP A 34 -10.98 -1.89 -11.95
CA ASP A 34 -11.98 -1.62 -10.93
C ASP A 34 -12.38 -0.13 -10.92
N GLY A 35 -13.67 0.11 -11.17
CA GLY A 35 -14.29 1.43 -11.26
C GLY A 35 -14.38 2.22 -9.95
N ALA A 36 -14.04 1.63 -8.79
CA ALA A 36 -13.94 2.38 -7.55
C ALA A 36 -12.70 3.30 -7.56
N GLN A 37 -12.89 4.62 -7.42
CA GLN A 37 -11.78 5.56 -7.35
C GLN A 37 -10.91 5.32 -6.11
N VAL A 38 -11.51 4.92 -4.99
CA VAL A 38 -10.80 4.64 -3.73
C VAL A 38 -11.10 3.22 -3.30
N LYS A 39 -10.03 2.45 -3.05
CA LYS A 39 -10.06 1.02 -2.76
C LYS A 39 -9.37 0.74 -1.44
N LEU A 40 -10.05 0.07 -0.51
CA LEU A 40 -9.46 -0.40 0.74
C LEU A 40 -9.39 -1.92 0.77
N PHE A 41 -8.17 -2.46 0.87
CA PHE A 41 -7.88 -3.87 1.02
C PHE A 41 -7.60 -4.21 2.48
N THR A 42 -8.50 -4.98 3.08
CA THR A 42 -8.30 -5.53 4.43
C THR A 42 -7.90 -6.99 4.33
N ARG A 43 -6.69 -7.32 4.79
CA ARG A 43 -6.12 -8.68 4.75
C ARG A 43 -5.38 -8.99 6.05
N PRO A 44 -5.27 -10.27 6.45
CA PRO A 44 -4.54 -10.63 7.66
C PRO A 44 -3.05 -10.23 7.59
N ARG A 45 -2.36 -10.33 8.72
CA ARG A 45 -0.92 -10.03 8.80
C ARG A 45 -0.12 -10.98 7.91
N ARG A 46 0.95 -10.47 7.29
CA ARG A 46 1.90 -11.23 6.47
C ARG A 46 1.31 -11.83 5.17
N PHE A 47 0.22 -11.28 4.65
CA PHE A 47 -0.40 -11.65 3.37
C PHE A 47 0.12 -10.87 2.15
N GLY A 48 1.30 -10.22 2.25
CA GLY A 48 1.91 -9.51 1.12
C GLY A 48 1.37 -8.10 0.85
N LYS A 49 0.63 -7.48 1.80
CA LYS A 49 0.07 -6.13 1.65
C LYS A 49 1.09 -5.08 1.20
N THR A 50 2.14 -4.88 1.99
CA THR A 50 3.19 -3.89 1.69
C THR A 50 3.95 -4.21 0.41
N LEU A 51 4.16 -5.50 0.08
CA LEU A 51 4.79 -5.91 -1.18
C LEU A 51 3.94 -5.54 -2.39
N ASN A 52 2.62 -5.74 -2.32
CA ASN A 52 1.71 -5.30 -3.37
C ASN A 52 1.66 -3.77 -3.48
N MET A 53 1.71 -3.04 -2.35
CA MET A 53 1.75 -1.58 -2.36
C MET A 53 3.04 -1.04 -3.01
N SER A 54 4.20 -1.63 -2.71
CA SER A 54 5.45 -1.25 -3.38
C SER A 54 5.44 -1.62 -4.87
N MET A 55 4.86 -2.77 -5.24
CA MET A 55 4.63 -3.13 -6.65
C MET A 55 3.77 -2.10 -7.39
N LEU A 56 2.63 -1.66 -6.82
CA LEU A 56 1.81 -0.60 -7.41
C LEU A 56 2.57 0.72 -7.52
N LYS A 57 3.37 1.07 -6.49
CA LYS A 57 4.23 2.27 -6.52
C LYS A 57 5.14 2.24 -7.74
N TYR A 58 5.95 1.18 -7.88
CA TYR A 58 6.88 1.07 -9.00
C TYR A 58 6.18 0.97 -10.36
N PHE A 59 5.01 0.36 -10.42
CA PHE A 59 4.27 0.25 -11.68
C PHE A 59 3.80 1.61 -12.18
N PHE A 60 3.17 2.43 -11.33
CA PHE A 60 2.57 3.69 -11.76
C PHE A 60 3.56 4.87 -11.80
N ASP A 61 4.62 4.86 -10.98
CA ASP A 61 5.47 6.03 -10.75
C ASP A 61 6.16 6.56 -12.02
N ILE A 62 5.81 7.80 -12.37
CA ILE A 62 6.33 8.54 -13.52
C ILE A 62 7.81 8.97 -13.37
N LYS A 63 8.32 9.12 -12.14
CA LYS A 63 9.68 9.65 -11.90
C LYS A 63 10.79 8.76 -12.46
N GLU A 64 10.65 7.45 -12.29
CA GLU A 64 11.63 6.42 -12.69
C GLU A 64 11.00 5.45 -13.70
N ALA A 65 10.14 5.96 -14.60
CA ALA A 65 9.31 5.13 -15.46
C ALA A 65 10.11 4.06 -16.25
N GLU A 66 11.24 4.45 -16.85
CA GLU A 66 12.07 3.55 -17.67
C GLU A 66 12.82 2.51 -16.83
N GLU A 67 13.37 2.90 -15.68
CA GLU A 67 14.00 1.99 -14.73
C GLU A 67 12.98 1.00 -14.17
N ASN A 68 11.83 1.49 -13.72
CA ASN A 68 10.79 0.68 -13.11
C ASN A 68 10.13 -0.28 -14.11
N ARG A 69 10.05 0.10 -15.39
CA ARG A 69 9.52 -0.77 -16.46
C ARG A 69 10.23 -2.12 -16.50
N LYS A 70 11.55 -2.14 -16.24
CA LYS A 70 12.38 -3.36 -16.25
C LYS A 70 11.99 -4.36 -15.16
N LEU A 71 11.41 -3.89 -14.05
CA LEU A 71 10.98 -4.73 -12.93
C LEU A 71 9.83 -5.65 -13.29
N PHE A 72 9.08 -5.33 -14.34
CA PHE A 72 7.90 -6.09 -14.77
C PHE A 72 8.18 -7.06 -15.91
N LYS A 73 9.43 -7.16 -16.36
CA LYS A 73 9.83 -8.02 -17.47
C LYS A 73 9.54 -9.50 -17.16
N ASN A 74 8.91 -10.18 -18.12
CA ASN A 74 8.45 -11.56 -18.06
C ASN A 74 7.37 -11.86 -16.99
N LEU A 75 6.82 -10.84 -16.33
CA LEU A 75 5.69 -11.00 -15.41
C LEU A 75 4.35 -10.96 -16.16
N TYR A 76 3.28 -11.40 -15.52
CA TYR A 76 1.94 -11.43 -16.09
C TYR A 76 1.53 -10.07 -16.68
N ILE A 77 1.68 -8.98 -15.92
CA ILE A 77 1.19 -7.65 -16.31
C ILE A 77 1.80 -7.12 -17.61
N GLU A 78 3.06 -7.46 -17.92
CA GLU A 78 3.75 -7.04 -19.15
C GLU A 78 3.00 -7.45 -20.43
N LYS A 79 2.23 -8.54 -20.34
CA LYS A 79 1.52 -9.15 -21.48
C LYS A 79 0.08 -8.65 -21.63
N THR A 80 -0.35 -7.71 -20.78
CA THR A 80 -1.72 -7.21 -20.74
C THR A 80 -1.84 -5.83 -21.39
N GLU A 81 -3.04 -5.44 -21.81
CA GLU A 81 -3.30 -4.07 -22.27
C GLU A 81 -3.08 -3.03 -21.16
N SER A 82 -3.29 -3.44 -19.91
CA SER A 82 -3.11 -2.62 -18.72
C SER A 82 -1.67 -2.14 -18.54
N PHE A 83 -0.68 -2.77 -19.21
CA PHE A 83 0.71 -2.35 -19.18
C PHE A 83 0.96 -0.95 -19.74
N LYS A 84 0.04 -0.40 -20.53
CA LYS A 84 0.11 1.00 -21.02
C LYS A 84 0.08 2.04 -19.90
N GLU A 85 -0.45 1.68 -18.72
CA GLU A 85 -0.53 2.54 -17.55
C GLU A 85 0.80 2.60 -16.76
N GLN A 86 1.82 1.83 -17.17
CA GLN A 86 3.12 1.83 -16.52
C GLN A 86 3.81 3.19 -16.66
N GLY A 87 4.25 3.74 -15.53
CA GLY A 87 4.98 5.00 -15.45
C GLY A 87 4.17 6.23 -15.86
N GLN A 88 2.83 6.18 -15.83
CA GLN A 88 1.98 7.28 -16.30
C GLN A 88 1.61 8.30 -15.22
N TYR A 89 1.80 7.98 -13.93
CA TYR A 89 1.26 8.80 -12.84
C TYR A 89 2.30 9.16 -11.79
N PRO A 90 2.32 10.40 -11.25
CA PRO A 90 2.97 10.64 -9.98
C PRO A 90 2.30 9.80 -8.88
N VAL A 91 3.13 9.18 -8.04
CA VAL A 91 2.67 8.36 -6.92
C VAL A 91 3.07 9.01 -5.60
N VAL A 92 2.13 9.06 -4.66
CA VAL A 92 2.39 9.34 -3.24
C VAL A 92 2.22 8.04 -2.47
N PHE A 93 3.27 7.59 -1.78
CA PHE A 93 3.21 6.40 -0.94
C PHE A 93 3.45 6.76 0.54
N LEU A 94 2.48 6.46 1.39
CA LEU A 94 2.52 6.77 2.81
C LEU A 94 2.27 5.49 3.63
N SER A 95 3.27 5.07 4.42
CA SER A 95 3.09 3.99 5.38
C SER A 95 2.84 4.54 6.78
N LEU A 96 1.79 4.06 7.46
CA LEU A 96 1.44 4.45 8.83
C LEU A 96 1.83 3.40 9.88
N LYS A 97 2.63 2.40 9.48
CA LYS A 97 3.01 1.25 10.30
C LYS A 97 3.64 1.61 11.65
N ASP A 98 4.39 2.71 11.68
CA ASP A 98 5.19 3.15 12.82
C ASP A 98 4.46 4.15 13.72
N LEU A 99 3.23 4.54 13.38
CA LEU A 99 2.40 5.39 14.23
C LEU A 99 1.83 4.60 15.42
N LYS A 100 2.68 4.42 16.43
CA LYS A 100 2.38 3.69 17.67
C LYS A 100 2.83 4.53 18.85
N ALA A 101 1.86 5.14 19.52
CA ALA A 101 2.12 6.03 20.64
C ALA A 101 1.29 5.64 21.87
N THR A 102 1.76 6.01 23.05
CA THR A 102 1.02 5.79 24.30
C THR A 102 0.17 6.99 24.69
N THR A 103 0.47 8.16 24.14
CA THR A 103 -0.27 9.41 24.36
C THR A 103 -0.64 10.09 23.04
N TRP A 104 -1.60 11.01 23.09
CA TRP A 104 -1.96 11.83 21.93
C TRP A 104 -0.81 12.74 21.50
N GLU A 105 -0.07 13.29 22.45
CA GLU A 105 1.02 14.23 22.22
C GLU A 105 2.20 13.54 21.51
N GLU A 106 2.48 12.28 21.85
CA GLU A 106 3.41 11.43 21.11
C GLU A 106 2.89 11.13 19.70
N MET A 107 1.64 10.70 19.57
CA MET A 107 1.01 10.42 18.27
C MET A 107 1.06 11.64 17.33
N GLU A 108 0.79 12.84 17.84
CA GLU A 108 0.88 14.08 17.06
C GLU A 108 2.30 14.31 16.52
N LYS A 109 3.33 14.10 17.35
CA LYS A 109 4.74 14.23 16.94
C LYS A 109 5.12 13.18 15.90
N ASP A 110 4.62 11.96 16.05
CA ASP A 110 4.86 10.87 15.11
C ASP A 110 4.20 11.16 13.77
N ILE A 111 2.93 11.60 13.76
CA ILE A 111 2.22 12.04 12.55
C ILE A 111 2.99 13.16 11.85
N LYS A 112 3.43 14.20 12.58
CA LYS A 112 4.25 15.30 12.03
C LYS A 112 5.54 14.76 11.42
N SER A 113 6.20 13.83 12.10
CA SER A 113 7.45 13.25 11.62
C SER A 113 7.26 12.42 10.36
N THR A 114 6.23 11.56 10.31
CA THR A 114 5.91 10.74 9.13
C THR A 114 5.56 11.61 7.92
N ILE A 115 4.72 12.64 8.10
CA ILE A 115 4.32 13.52 6.99
C ILE A 115 5.51 14.40 6.55
N ALA A 116 6.33 14.89 7.48
CA ALA A 116 7.54 15.63 7.13
C ALA A 116 8.51 14.78 6.29
N SER A 117 8.74 13.52 6.70
CA SER A 117 9.55 12.58 5.92
C SER A 117 8.99 12.37 4.51
N LEU A 118 7.67 12.21 4.37
CA LEU A 118 7.02 12.12 3.06
C LEU A 118 7.28 13.38 2.21
N PHE A 119 7.17 14.58 2.78
CA PHE A 119 7.43 15.82 2.05
C PHE A 119 8.89 15.94 1.61
N LEU A 120 9.83 15.50 2.44
CA LEU A 120 11.26 15.51 2.12
C LEU A 120 11.62 14.58 0.97
N GLU A 121 10.84 13.53 0.68
CA GLU A 121 10.99 12.73 -0.57
C GLU A 121 10.74 13.55 -1.85
N TYR A 122 10.18 14.76 -1.72
CA TYR A 122 9.93 15.70 -2.80
C TYR A 122 10.63 17.05 -2.58
N GLU A 123 11.72 17.05 -1.80
CA GLU A 123 12.55 18.24 -1.54
C GLU A 123 12.90 19.02 -2.80
N ASP A 124 13.27 18.33 -3.88
CA ASP A 124 13.66 18.97 -5.14
C ASP A 124 12.54 19.86 -5.72
N LEU A 125 11.27 19.50 -5.49
CA LEU A 125 10.14 20.28 -5.95
C LEU A 125 10.04 21.63 -5.23
N TYR A 126 10.57 21.76 -4.02
CA TYR A 126 10.50 22.98 -3.20
C TYR A 126 11.03 24.21 -3.96
N TYR A 127 12.12 24.04 -4.71
CA TYR A 127 12.76 25.12 -5.45
C TYR A 127 11.94 25.58 -6.67
N GLU A 128 11.06 24.71 -7.17
CA GLU A 128 10.19 24.98 -8.31
C GLU A 128 8.79 25.48 -7.90
N LEU A 129 8.45 25.42 -6.61
CA LEU A 129 7.14 25.85 -6.12
C LEU A 129 6.91 27.36 -6.32
N GLY A 130 5.66 27.74 -6.54
CA GLY A 130 5.25 29.14 -6.47
C GLY A 130 5.35 29.69 -5.04
N GLU A 131 5.49 31.01 -4.91
CA GLU A 131 5.65 31.72 -3.63
C GLU A 131 4.53 31.45 -2.62
N PHE A 132 3.33 31.09 -3.07
CA PHE A 132 2.21 30.75 -2.20
C PHE A 132 2.28 29.32 -1.62
N ASP A 133 2.91 28.38 -2.32
CA ASP A 133 2.97 26.98 -1.89
C ASP A 133 4.22 26.70 -1.02
N LYS A 134 5.32 27.44 -1.24
CA LYS A 134 6.59 27.29 -0.48
C LYS A 134 6.45 27.37 1.05
N PRO A 135 5.73 28.36 1.64
CA PRO A 135 5.72 28.52 3.09
C PRO A 135 5.11 27.31 3.81
N LEU A 136 4.04 26.75 3.27
CA LEU A 136 3.37 25.59 3.86
C LEU A 136 4.21 24.32 3.68
N PHE A 137 4.78 24.09 2.49
CA PHE A 137 5.69 22.96 2.25
C PHE A 137 6.85 22.98 3.25
N LYS A 138 7.51 24.14 3.40
CA LYS A 138 8.63 24.29 4.35
C LYS A 138 8.20 23.99 5.78
N LYS A 139 7.09 24.58 6.25
CA LYS A 139 6.56 24.36 7.62
C LYS A 139 6.25 22.88 7.89
N ILE A 140 5.72 22.16 6.91
CA ILE A 140 5.47 20.71 7.03
C ILE A 140 6.80 19.97 7.10
N ALA A 141 7.72 20.23 6.18
CA ALA A 141 9.02 19.54 6.10
C ALA A 141 9.88 19.71 7.37
N ILE A 142 9.82 20.88 8.02
CA ILE A 142 10.54 21.15 9.27
C ILE A 142 9.72 20.86 10.54
N LYS A 143 8.53 20.26 10.42
CA LYS A 143 7.64 19.86 11.53
C LYS A 143 7.11 21.02 12.39
N GLU A 144 7.07 22.23 11.85
CA GLU A 144 6.56 23.44 12.53
C GLU A 144 5.09 23.76 12.22
N VAL A 145 4.43 22.93 11.40
CA VAL A 145 3.01 23.05 11.12
C VAL A 145 2.16 22.60 12.32
N ASP A 146 1.08 23.32 12.58
CA ASP A 146 0.07 22.90 13.56
C ASP A 146 -0.77 21.73 13.06
N ILE A 147 -1.42 21.03 13.99
CA ILE A 147 -2.17 19.80 13.68
C ILE A 147 -3.40 20.06 12.80
N GLU A 148 -3.95 21.28 12.81
CA GLU A 148 -5.12 21.62 11.99
C GLU A 148 -4.73 21.71 10.52
N ASN A 149 -3.68 22.48 10.21
CA ASN A 149 -3.13 22.58 8.86
C ASN A 149 -2.50 21.27 8.36
N LEU A 150 -2.02 20.42 9.27
CA LEU A 150 -1.46 19.12 8.92
C LEU A 150 -2.51 18.17 8.31
N LYS A 151 -3.80 18.32 8.63
CA LYS A 151 -4.89 17.51 8.05
C LYS A 151 -4.99 17.66 6.52
N ASP A 152 -4.57 18.79 5.96
CA ASP A 152 -4.61 19.06 4.52
C ASP A 152 -3.29 18.75 3.79
N SER A 153 -2.27 18.30 4.50
CA SER A 153 -0.92 18.11 3.96
C SER A 153 -0.86 17.17 2.76
N LEU A 154 -1.56 16.02 2.78
CA LEU A 154 -1.61 15.13 1.61
C LEU A 154 -2.28 15.77 0.40
N LYS A 155 -3.37 16.52 0.62
CA LYS A 155 -4.05 17.26 -0.45
C LYS A 155 -3.10 18.30 -1.08
N VAL A 156 -2.31 18.99 -0.26
CA VAL A 156 -1.30 19.95 -0.72
C VAL A 156 -0.25 19.25 -1.58
N LEU A 157 0.30 18.13 -1.11
CA LEU A 157 1.30 17.37 -1.88
C LEU A 157 0.74 16.87 -3.21
N VAL A 158 -0.47 16.31 -3.22
CA VAL A 158 -1.16 15.86 -4.44
C VAL A 158 -1.36 17.03 -5.42
N LYS A 159 -1.74 18.21 -4.94
CA LYS A 159 -1.90 19.41 -5.78
C LYS A 159 -0.56 19.87 -6.37
N ILE A 160 0.51 19.82 -5.59
CA ILE A 160 1.86 20.16 -6.06
C ILE A 160 2.30 19.21 -7.17
N LEU A 161 2.13 17.90 -6.97
CA LEU A 161 2.48 16.89 -7.97
C LEU A 161 1.65 17.02 -9.24
N TYR A 162 0.35 17.25 -9.10
CA TYR A 162 -0.53 17.52 -10.24
C TYR A 162 -0.04 18.72 -11.06
N LYS A 163 0.35 19.84 -10.41
CA LYS A 163 0.89 21.01 -11.12
C LYS A 163 2.21 20.71 -11.82
N LYS A 164 3.10 19.93 -11.18
CA LYS A 164 4.44 19.61 -11.72
C LYS A 164 4.36 18.71 -12.94
N TYR A 165 3.56 17.65 -12.87
CA TYR A 165 3.50 16.63 -13.92
C TYR A 165 2.36 16.84 -14.91
N ASN A 166 1.42 17.75 -14.60
CA ASN A 166 0.15 17.92 -15.34
C ASN A 166 -0.66 16.62 -15.45
N GLU A 167 -0.49 15.73 -14.47
CA GLU A 167 -1.11 14.40 -14.42
C GLU A 167 -1.74 14.15 -13.06
N LYS A 168 -2.83 13.38 -13.04
CA LYS A 168 -3.50 12.99 -11.80
C LYS A 168 -2.62 12.06 -10.96
N VAL A 169 -2.77 12.13 -9.64
CA VAL A 169 -1.87 11.46 -8.68
C VAL A 169 -2.50 10.17 -8.16
N VAL A 170 -1.71 9.10 -8.10
CA VAL A 170 -2.05 7.87 -7.38
C VAL A 170 -1.63 8.00 -5.92
N VAL A 171 -2.55 7.79 -4.99
CA VAL A 171 -2.28 7.86 -3.54
C VAL A 171 -2.35 6.46 -2.93
N LEU A 172 -1.24 6.00 -2.38
CA LEU A 172 -1.08 4.68 -1.78
C LEU A 172 -0.86 4.84 -0.27
N ILE A 173 -1.74 4.29 0.56
CA ILE A 173 -1.67 4.39 2.03
C ILE A 173 -1.61 3.01 2.65
N ASP A 174 -0.45 2.63 3.20
CA ASP A 174 -0.26 1.33 3.84
C ASP A 174 -0.45 1.40 5.37
N GLU A 175 -1.02 0.31 5.90
CA GLU A 175 -1.37 0.14 7.31
C GLU A 175 -2.20 1.28 7.91
N TYR A 176 -3.24 1.71 7.19
CA TYR A 176 -4.11 2.83 7.57
C TYR A 176 -4.70 2.72 9.00
N ASP A 177 -4.86 1.49 9.48
CA ASP A 177 -5.48 1.13 10.74
C ASP A 177 -4.52 1.14 11.93
N SER A 178 -3.20 1.13 11.69
CA SER A 178 -2.17 1.13 12.74
C SER A 178 -2.35 2.23 13.80
N PRO A 179 -2.45 3.54 13.44
CA PRO A 179 -2.64 4.60 14.43
C PRO A 179 -3.95 4.47 15.20
N LEU A 180 -5.01 3.96 14.56
CA LEU A 180 -6.34 3.79 15.17
C LEU A 180 -6.32 2.69 16.22
N VAL A 181 -5.64 1.57 15.94
CA VAL A 181 -5.46 0.47 16.89
C VAL A 181 -4.63 0.93 18.08
N SER A 182 -3.53 1.64 17.84
CA SER A 182 -2.68 2.19 18.90
C SER A 182 -3.47 3.14 19.81
N ALA A 183 -4.24 4.05 19.22
CA ALA A 183 -5.05 5.01 19.96
C ALA A 183 -6.20 4.38 20.75
N TYR A 184 -6.80 3.32 20.21
CA TYR A 184 -7.84 2.55 20.91
C TYR A 184 -7.29 1.88 22.17
N ILE A 185 -6.15 1.21 22.06
CA ILE A 185 -5.51 0.51 23.19
C ILE A 185 -5.12 1.49 24.30
N ASN A 186 -4.72 2.71 23.95
CA ASN A 186 -4.19 3.71 24.89
C ASN A 186 -5.21 4.81 25.26
N GLY A 187 -6.48 4.70 24.84
CA GLY A 187 -7.56 5.56 25.33
C GLY A 187 -7.66 6.96 24.72
N TYR A 188 -7.05 7.22 23.57
CA TYR A 188 -7.13 8.52 22.85
C TYR A 188 -7.70 8.40 21.42
N TYR A 189 -8.47 7.33 21.18
CA TYR A 189 -9.05 6.95 19.88
C TYR A 189 -9.75 8.11 19.13
N GLU A 190 -10.63 8.86 19.78
CA GLU A 190 -11.43 9.89 19.09
C GLU A 190 -10.57 11.02 18.53
N LYS A 191 -9.43 11.37 19.17
CA LYS A 191 -8.52 12.38 18.63
C LYS A 191 -7.88 11.92 17.31
N VAL A 192 -7.38 10.69 17.29
CA VAL A 192 -6.77 10.08 16.10
C VAL A 192 -7.79 9.86 14.99
N LYS A 193 -8.97 9.34 15.34
CA LYS A 193 -10.08 9.14 14.40
C LYS A 193 -10.49 10.47 13.76
N ASN A 194 -10.64 11.54 14.54
CA ASN A 194 -11.03 12.85 14.00
C ASN A 194 -9.95 13.42 13.08
N PHE A 195 -8.67 13.30 13.44
CA PHE A 195 -7.57 13.70 12.57
C PHE A 195 -7.59 12.94 11.24
N PHE A 196 -7.57 11.60 11.28
CA PHE A 196 -7.46 10.78 10.07
C PHE A 196 -8.73 10.81 9.22
N LYS A 197 -9.91 10.99 9.82
CA LYS A 197 -11.16 11.22 9.09
C LYS A 197 -11.01 12.41 8.15
N THR A 198 -10.59 13.57 8.68
CA THR A 198 -10.36 14.76 7.84
C THR A 198 -9.22 14.52 6.86
N PHE A 199 -8.07 14.03 7.33
CA PHE A 199 -6.86 13.78 6.53
C PHE A 199 -7.11 12.90 5.30
N TYR A 200 -7.93 11.85 5.43
CA TYR A 200 -8.30 11.02 4.29
C TYR A 200 -9.37 11.69 3.43
N SER A 201 -10.40 12.30 4.02
CA SER A 201 -11.49 12.94 3.27
C SER A 201 -11.00 14.06 2.34
N THR A 202 -10.01 14.84 2.77
CA THR A 202 -9.52 16.02 2.04
C THR A 202 -8.78 15.65 0.76
N VAL A 203 -8.15 14.47 0.73
CA VAL A 203 -7.39 14.00 -0.43
C VAL A 203 -8.13 12.94 -1.26
N LEU A 204 -8.94 12.08 -0.63
CA LEU A 204 -9.58 10.93 -1.28
C LEU A 204 -10.99 11.21 -1.81
N LYS A 205 -11.66 12.27 -1.34
CA LYS A 205 -13.03 12.61 -1.75
C LYS A 205 -13.04 13.85 -2.64
N ASP A 206 -13.78 13.80 -3.75
CA ASP A 206 -14.06 14.93 -4.65
C ASP A 206 -12.79 15.71 -5.08
N ASN A 207 -11.63 15.05 -5.06
CA ASN A 207 -10.35 15.66 -5.40
C ASN A 207 -10.07 15.45 -6.90
N THR A 208 -10.17 16.52 -7.67
CA THR A 208 -9.96 16.49 -9.13
C THR A 208 -8.53 16.11 -9.53
N CYS A 209 -7.56 16.28 -8.63
CA CYS A 209 -6.16 15.92 -8.84
C CYS A 209 -5.88 14.43 -8.55
N LEU A 210 -6.83 13.68 -7.97
CA LEU A 210 -6.67 12.27 -7.62
C LEU A 210 -7.02 11.38 -8.82
N GLN A 211 -6.09 10.48 -9.18
CA GLN A 211 -6.35 9.41 -10.14
C GLN A 211 -7.07 8.25 -9.43
N MET A 212 -6.43 7.69 -8.41
CA MET A 212 -7.00 6.65 -7.56
C MET A 212 -6.35 6.66 -6.17
N GLY A 213 -7.08 6.16 -5.18
CA GLY A 213 -6.57 5.88 -3.84
C GLY A 213 -6.56 4.38 -3.55
N VAL A 214 -5.44 3.82 -3.10
CA VAL A 214 -5.38 2.43 -2.62
C VAL A 214 -4.90 2.43 -1.18
N LEU A 215 -5.68 1.80 -0.31
CA LEU A 215 -5.41 1.68 1.12
C LEU A 215 -5.28 0.22 1.49
N THR A 216 -4.39 -0.09 2.42
CA THR A 216 -4.21 -1.43 2.98
C THR A 216 -4.25 -1.41 4.49
N GLY A 217 -4.83 -2.45 5.09
CA GLY A 217 -4.88 -2.63 6.55
C GLY A 217 -5.28 -4.04 6.95
N ILE A 218 -5.43 -4.27 8.25
CA ILE A 218 -5.87 -5.55 8.82
C ILE A 218 -7.36 -5.50 9.16
N ILE A 219 -7.77 -4.47 9.91
CA ILE A 219 -9.12 -4.37 10.44
C ILE A 219 -10.00 -3.48 9.56
N ARG A 220 -11.31 -3.71 9.65
CA ARG A 220 -12.32 -2.86 8.99
C ARG A 220 -12.80 -1.78 9.97
N VAL A 221 -12.10 -0.65 10.02
CA VAL A 221 -12.45 0.49 10.90
C VAL A 221 -13.62 1.31 10.34
N ILE A 222 -14.14 0.97 9.16
CA ILE A 222 -15.28 1.66 8.52
C ILE A 222 -16.50 1.75 9.43
N LYS A 223 -16.78 0.71 10.24
CA LYS A 223 -17.91 0.74 11.19
C LYS A 223 -17.76 1.78 12.31
N ALA A 224 -16.55 2.29 12.54
CA ALA A 224 -16.28 3.32 13.54
C ALA A 224 -16.37 4.76 12.98
N GLY A 225 -16.76 4.93 11.71
CA GLY A 225 -17.07 6.24 11.11
C GLY A 225 -15.89 7.04 10.57
N ILE A 226 -14.67 6.49 10.55
CA ILE A 226 -13.50 7.19 9.99
C ILE A 226 -13.64 7.50 8.49
N PHE A 227 -14.30 6.62 7.74
CA PHE A 227 -14.55 6.78 6.31
C PHE A 227 -16.00 7.15 6.01
N SER A 228 -16.76 7.63 7.01
CA SER A 228 -18.18 8.00 6.81
C SER A 228 -18.38 9.02 5.71
N ASP A 229 -17.36 9.86 5.46
CA ASP A 229 -17.45 10.94 4.49
C ASP A 229 -17.04 10.49 3.09
N LEU A 230 -16.42 9.30 2.93
CA LEU A 230 -15.96 8.75 1.65
C LEU A 230 -17.06 7.90 0.98
N ASN A 231 -17.93 8.53 0.20
CA ASN A 231 -18.95 7.84 -0.59
C ASN A 231 -18.42 7.15 -1.86
N ASN A 232 -17.15 7.36 -2.21
CA ASN A 232 -16.45 6.75 -3.34
C ASN A 232 -15.53 5.57 -2.94
N LEU A 233 -15.52 5.19 -1.64
CA LEU A 233 -14.69 4.11 -1.11
C LEU A 233 -15.35 2.75 -1.27
N ARG A 234 -14.67 1.83 -1.95
CA ARG A 234 -14.99 0.40 -1.97
C ARG A 234 -14.05 -0.38 -1.06
N THR A 235 -14.58 -1.38 -0.34
CA THR A 235 -13.80 -2.19 0.60
C THR A 235 -13.80 -3.65 0.18
N TYR A 236 -12.59 -4.18 0.02
CA TYR A 236 -12.34 -5.57 -0.29
C TYR A 236 -11.80 -6.25 0.96
N THR A 237 -12.55 -7.23 1.48
CA THR A 237 -12.20 -7.98 2.69
C THR A 237 -11.90 -9.43 2.33
N ILE A 238 -11.56 -10.26 3.31
CA ILE A 238 -11.44 -11.71 3.10
C ILE A 238 -12.77 -12.37 2.70
N LEU A 239 -13.90 -11.70 2.90
CA LEU A 239 -15.23 -12.19 2.53
C LEU A 239 -15.65 -11.71 1.12
N SER A 240 -14.78 -10.99 0.41
CA SER A 240 -15.04 -10.53 -0.95
C SER A 240 -14.61 -11.60 -1.95
N ASP A 241 -15.41 -11.81 -2.99
CA ASP A 241 -15.07 -12.70 -4.12
C ASP A 241 -14.13 -12.02 -5.12
N ASP A 242 -13.89 -10.72 -4.95
CA ASP A 242 -12.89 -9.95 -5.69
C ASP A 242 -11.51 -10.06 -5.02
N TYR A 243 -10.45 -10.10 -5.83
CA TYR A 243 -9.05 -10.09 -5.37
C TYR A 243 -8.71 -11.24 -4.40
N THR A 244 -9.28 -12.43 -4.64
CA THR A 244 -9.08 -13.60 -3.79
C THR A 244 -7.68 -14.18 -3.91
N ASP A 245 -7.07 -14.08 -5.09
CA ASP A 245 -5.73 -14.58 -5.42
C ASP A 245 -4.64 -13.50 -5.38
N SER A 246 -5.00 -12.22 -5.26
CA SER A 246 -4.05 -11.10 -5.24
C SER A 246 -3.26 -11.02 -3.93
N TYR A 247 -3.77 -11.61 -2.85
CA TYR A 247 -3.14 -11.65 -1.53
C TYR A 247 -3.11 -13.07 -0.99
N GLY A 248 -1.98 -13.51 -0.45
CA GLY A 248 -1.80 -14.91 -0.11
C GLY A 248 -1.28 -15.72 -1.29
N LEU A 249 -1.10 -17.03 -1.08
CA LEU A 249 -0.71 -17.97 -2.14
C LEU A 249 -1.86 -18.94 -2.39
N THR A 250 -2.23 -19.13 -3.64
CA THR A 250 -3.16 -20.19 -4.04
C THR A 250 -2.49 -21.56 -3.91
N GLU A 251 -3.30 -22.61 -3.82
CA GLU A 251 -2.80 -23.99 -3.80
C GLU A 251 -1.86 -24.29 -4.99
N LYS A 252 -2.24 -23.86 -6.20
CA LYS A 252 -1.42 -24.04 -7.41
C LYS A 252 -0.06 -23.36 -7.30
N GLU A 253 0.01 -22.19 -6.68
CA GLU A 253 1.27 -21.48 -6.44
C GLU A 253 2.13 -22.20 -5.41
N VAL A 254 1.51 -22.73 -4.35
CA VAL A 254 2.21 -23.54 -3.34
C VAL A 254 2.77 -24.82 -3.96
N GLU A 255 1.96 -25.58 -4.69
CA GLU A 255 2.39 -26.79 -5.40
C GLU A 255 3.55 -26.52 -6.36
N LYS A 256 3.44 -25.45 -7.17
CA LYS A 256 4.51 -25.02 -8.06
C LYS A 256 5.78 -24.69 -7.28
N SER A 257 5.68 -23.97 -6.17
CA SER A 257 6.86 -23.63 -5.36
C SER A 257 7.51 -24.84 -4.72
N LEU A 258 6.73 -25.82 -4.24
CA LEU A 258 7.29 -27.07 -3.73
C LEU A 258 8.02 -27.83 -4.83
N LYS A 259 7.46 -27.87 -6.04
CA LYS A 259 8.11 -28.43 -7.22
C LYS A 259 9.43 -27.74 -7.57
N ASP A 260 9.45 -26.41 -7.61
CA ASP A 260 10.64 -25.63 -7.95
C ASP A 260 11.82 -25.87 -6.97
N TYR A 261 11.52 -26.33 -5.75
CA TYR A 261 12.49 -26.67 -4.70
C TYR A 261 12.65 -28.18 -4.46
N GLY A 262 12.00 -29.05 -5.25
CA GLY A 262 12.12 -30.51 -5.12
C GLY A 262 11.42 -31.11 -3.89
N LEU A 263 10.41 -30.43 -3.35
CA LEU A 263 9.66 -30.78 -2.14
C LEU A 263 8.21 -31.23 -2.43
N GLU A 264 7.91 -31.68 -3.65
CA GLU A 264 6.56 -32.08 -4.09
C GLU A 264 5.90 -33.10 -3.15
N TYR A 265 6.68 -33.97 -2.53
CA TYR A 265 6.23 -35.01 -1.59
C TYR A 265 5.72 -34.46 -0.24
N GLU A 266 5.97 -33.18 0.06
CA GLU A 266 5.57 -32.53 1.32
C GLU A 266 4.20 -31.82 1.23
N ILE A 267 3.51 -31.85 0.08
CA ILE A 267 2.25 -31.11 -0.10
C ILE A 267 1.19 -31.44 0.95
N SER A 268 1.06 -32.71 1.35
CA SER A 268 0.13 -33.11 2.41
C SER A 268 0.48 -32.45 3.75
N LYS A 269 1.77 -32.39 4.11
CA LYS A 269 2.19 -31.73 5.35
C LYS A 269 2.00 -30.23 5.26
N VAL A 270 2.25 -29.62 4.10
CA VAL A 270 2.01 -28.18 3.92
C VAL A 270 0.53 -27.86 4.11
N LYS A 271 -0.37 -28.71 3.57
CA LYS A 271 -1.80 -28.61 3.81
C LYS A 271 -2.14 -28.72 5.29
N ASP A 272 -1.70 -29.79 5.95
CA ASP A 272 -2.03 -30.05 7.36
C ASP A 272 -1.59 -28.90 8.30
N TRP A 273 -0.46 -28.25 8.01
CA TRP A 273 0.11 -27.22 8.88
C TRP A 273 -0.27 -25.78 8.51
N TYR A 274 -0.56 -25.50 7.24
CA TYR A 274 -0.64 -24.13 6.73
C TYR A 274 -1.88 -23.84 5.87
N ASP A 275 -2.69 -24.85 5.56
CA ASP A 275 -4.02 -24.64 5.01
C ASP A 275 -4.97 -24.14 6.12
N GLY A 276 -5.91 -23.26 5.76
CA GLY A 276 -6.86 -22.74 6.74
C GLY A 276 -7.34 -21.30 6.55
N TYR A 277 -6.93 -20.62 5.46
CA TYR A 277 -7.54 -19.35 5.08
C TYR A 277 -8.39 -19.52 3.83
N LYS A 278 -9.61 -19.00 3.88
CA LYS A 278 -10.54 -18.96 2.76
C LYS A 278 -10.88 -17.51 2.45
N PHE A 279 -10.54 -17.03 1.25
CA PHE A 279 -10.87 -15.70 0.75
C PHE A 279 -11.94 -15.81 -0.34
N GLY A 280 -13.14 -15.28 -0.09
CA GLY A 280 -14.31 -15.61 -0.90
C GLY A 280 -14.49 -17.12 -0.94
N ASP A 281 -14.48 -17.72 -2.13
CA ASP A 281 -14.47 -19.18 -2.33
C ASP A 281 -13.09 -19.81 -2.57
N SER A 282 -12.00 -19.04 -2.53
CA SER A 282 -10.64 -19.53 -2.78
C SER A 282 -9.92 -19.92 -1.49
N GLU A 283 -9.32 -21.12 -1.46
CA GLU A 283 -8.36 -21.51 -0.43
C GLU A 283 -7.00 -20.85 -0.68
N VAL A 284 -6.46 -20.19 0.34
CA VAL A 284 -5.21 -19.45 0.28
C VAL A 284 -4.32 -19.75 1.47
N TYR A 285 -3.02 -19.74 1.23
CA TYR A 285 -1.97 -19.99 2.21
C TYR A 285 -1.32 -18.69 2.62
N ASN A 286 -0.86 -18.62 3.87
CA ASN A 286 -0.09 -17.50 4.36
C ASN A 286 1.32 -17.49 3.69
N PRO A 287 1.69 -16.43 2.93
CA PRO A 287 2.96 -16.39 2.21
C PRO A 287 4.18 -16.54 3.12
N TRP A 288 4.17 -15.91 4.30
CA TRP A 288 5.27 -16.00 5.25
C TRP A 288 5.52 -17.43 5.71
N SER A 289 4.45 -18.18 6.02
CA SER A 289 4.58 -19.58 6.43
C SER A 289 5.20 -20.44 5.32
N ILE A 290 4.74 -20.29 4.08
CA ILE A 290 5.25 -21.06 2.93
C ILE A 290 6.71 -20.69 2.61
N ILE A 291 7.03 -19.40 2.58
CA ILE A 291 8.40 -18.91 2.36
C ILE A 291 9.35 -19.48 3.43
N ASN A 292 8.93 -19.52 4.70
CA ASN A 292 9.75 -20.14 5.75
C ASN A 292 9.89 -21.65 5.52
N PHE A 293 8.80 -22.34 5.21
CA PHE A 293 8.82 -23.77 4.93
C PHE A 293 9.84 -24.13 3.82
N LEU A 294 9.77 -23.40 2.70
CA LEU A 294 10.67 -23.57 1.55
C LEU A 294 12.14 -23.28 1.88
N ARG A 295 12.45 -22.42 2.87
CA ARG A 295 13.85 -22.13 3.26
C ARG A 295 14.45 -23.21 4.15
N PHE A 296 13.63 -23.81 5.02
CA PHE A 296 14.12 -24.75 6.03
C PHE A 296 14.40 -26.17 5.49
N LYS A 297 14.04 -26.46 4.25
CA LYS A 297 14.13 -27.77 3.61
C LYS A 297 14.95 -27.67 2.32
#